data_AF-L8DF92-F1
#
_entry.id   AF-L8DF92-F1
#
_cell.length_a   1.000
_cell.length_b   1.000
_cell.length_c   1.000
_cell.angle_alpha   90.00
_cell.angle_beta   90.00
_cell.angle_gamma   90.00
#
_symmetry.space_group_name_H-M   'P 1'
#
loop_
_entity.id
_entity.type
_entity.pdbx_description
1 polymer ?
#
loop_
_entity_poly.entity_id
_entity_poly.type
_entity_poly.pdbx_seq_one_letter_code
_entity_poly.pdbx_strand_id
1 'polypeptide(L)'
;MTTAIWQLSEDELLAAAADVSHQIQLLEARRIALVAEIDTRVGKDKLGFPGPAGWLTSTTLLSAGKANKILALARGLKNFPDIADAVNTGVMSLDHAALILDFAETPPKDLPQEGRDMARAALIKAATGPEARTGPLRAAITRLSDHYGSNKPPAEDTDRNELFASKTLNGRLALKGDFDAVTGEKLLTALSPLTEPRPAVDGTPDPRSPAKRRADAFGQILDHYLSSSDRPTEGGDKPHVN
;
A
#
# COMPACT_ATOMS: atom_id res chain seq x y z
N MET A 1 22.85 38.34 -11.24
CA MET A 1 21.73 38.33 -10.27
C MET A 1 20.63 37.52 -10.91
N THR A 2 20.16 36.47 -10.24
CA THR A 2 19.00 35.70 -10.70
C THR A 2 17.75 36.56 -10.54
N THR A 3 16.95 36.71 -11.60
CA THR A 3 15.65 37.39 -11.58
C THR A 3 14.76 36.75 -10.49
N ALA A 4 14.09 37.56 -9.67
CA ALA A 4 13.21 37.01 -8.63
C ALA A 4 11.94 36.42 -9.27
N ILE A 5 11.36 35.36 -8.69
CA ILE A 5 10.20 34.65 -9.28
C ILE A 5 9.04 35.60 -9.62
N TRP A 6 8.75 36.59 -8.78
CA TRP A 6 7.67 37.56 -8.99
C TRP A 6 7.90 38.51 -10.17
N GLN A 7 9.12 38.56 -10.72
CA GLN A 7 9.50 39.39 -11.87
C GLN A 7 9.43 38.62 -13.21
N LEU A 8 9.17 37.31 -13.18
CA LEU A 8 9.02 36.49 -14.38
C LEU A 8 7.69 36.82 -15.07
N SER A 9 7.71 36.82 -16.41
CA SER A 9 6.51 36.84 -17.25
C SER A 9 5.67 35.55 -17.08
N GLU A 10 4.43 35.56 -17.56
CA GLU A 10 3.55 34.39 -17.50
C GLU A 10 4.16 33.16 -18.20
N ASP A 11 4.75 33.34 -19.39
CA ASP A 11 5.41 32.26 -20.13
C ASP A 11 6.64 31.72 -19.39
N GLU A 12 7.44 32.60 -18.78
CA GLU A 12 8.60 32.20 -17.97
C GLU A 12 8.17 31.46 -16.70
N LEU A 13 7.07 31.87 -16.06
CA LEU A 13 6.51 31.16 -14.90
C LEU A 13 6.06 29.75 -15.27
N LEU A 14 5.34 29.59 -16.38
CA LEU A 14 4.87 28.29 -16.86
C LEU A 14 6.05 27.37 -17.22
N ALA A 15 7.03 27.89 -17.96
CA ALA A 15 8.22 27.12 -18.35
C ALA A 15 9.07 26.72 -17.13
N ALA A 16 9.32 27.65 -16.20
CA ALA A 16 10.09 27.38 -15.00
C ALA A 16 9.39 26.37 -14.08
N ALA A 17 8.06 26.47 -13.93
CA ALA A 17 7.29 25.52 -13.14
C ALA A 17 7.34 24.10 -13.74
N ALA A 18 7.24 23.98 -15.07
CA ALA A 18 7.36 22.70 -15.76
C ALA A 18 8.77 22.09 -15.61
N ASP A 19 9.83 22.90 -15.77
CA ASP A 19 11.22 22.48 -15.61
C ASP A 19 11.52 22.00 -14.18
N VAL A 20 11.16 22.80 -13.16
CA VAL A 20 11.33 22.41 -11.75
C VAL A 20 10.55 21.13 -11.44
N SER A 21 9.34 20.97 -11.97
CA SER A 21 8.55 19.75 -11.78
C SER A 21 9.26 18.53 -12.36
N HIS A 22 9.85 18.65 -13.55
CA HIS A 22 10.62 17.58 -14.17
C HIS A 22 11.91 17.28 -13.37
N GLN A 23 12.62 18.30 -12.89
CA GLN A 23 13.80 18.11 -12.02
C GLN A 23 13.45 17.40 -10.71
N ILE A 24 12.33 17.75 -10.07
CA ILE A 24 11.83 17.06 -8.88
C ILE A 24 11.59 15.57 -9.19
N GLN A 25 10.98 15.26 -10.33
CA GLN A 25 10.73 13.88 -10.74
C GLN A 25 12.03 13.09 -10.96
N LEU A 26 13.04 13.69 -11.60
CA LEU A 26 14.36 13.07 -11.79
C LEU A 26 15.10 12.86 -10.45
N LEU A 27 15.01 13.81 -9.53
CA LEU A 27 15.61 13.67 -8.19
C LEU A 27 14.91 12.59 -7.36
N GLU A 28 13.60 12.47 -7.48
CA GLU A 28 12.80 11.39 -6.87
C GLU A 28 13.21 10.02 -7.42
N ALA A 29 13.38 9.88 -8.74
CA ALA A 29 13.90 8.67 -9.37
C ALA A 29 15.32 8.34 -8.88
N ARG A 30 16.21 9.34 -8.85
CA ARG A 30 17.57 9.18 -8.33
C ARG A 30 17.59 8.73 -6.86
N ARG A 31 16.69 9.26 -6.03
CA ARG A 31 16.55 8.84 -4.64
C ARG A 31 16.18 7.36 -4.54
N ILE A 32 15.23 6.89 -5.35
CA ILE A 32 14.84 5.47 -5.39
C ILE A 32 16.03 4.59 -5.79
N ALA A 33 16.77 4.98 -6.84
CA ALA A 33 17.96 4.25 -7.27
C ALA A 33 19.05 4.19 -6.18
N LEU A 34 19.28 5.28 -5.44
CA LEU A 34 20.20 5.29 -4.30
C LEU A 34 19.73 4.37 -3.17
N VAL A 35 18.43 4.40 -2.85
CA VAL A 35 17.85 3.53 -1.81
C VAL A 35 17.93 2.06 -2.22
N ALA A 36 17.78 1.75 -3.51
CA ALA A 36 17.97 0.40 -4.04
C ALA A 36 19.38 -0.13 -3.74
N GLU A 37 20.40 0.72 -3.88
CA GLU A 37 21.78 0.36 -3.58
C GLU A 37 22.08 0.31 -2.08
N ILE A 38 21.46 1.18 -1.29
CA ILE A 38 21.55 1.14 0.17
C ILE A 38 20.97 -0.18 0.69
N ASP A 39 19.80 -0.58 0.20
CA ASP A 39 19.13 -1.84 0.58
C ASP A 39 19.96 -3.09 0.23
N THR A 40 20.71 -3.05 -0.90
CA THR A 40 21.58 -4.16 -1.30
C THR A 40 22.90 -4.19 -0.52
N ARG A 41 23.53 -3.04 -0.27
CA ARG A 41 24.96 -2.96 0.11
C ARG A 41 25.21 -2.55 1.55
N VAL A 42 24.28 -1.81 2.17
CA VAL A 42 24.53 -1.15 3.46
C VAL A 42 23.84 -1.91 4.58
N GLY A 43 24.64 -2.64 5.35
CA GLY A 43 24.14 -3.40 6.50
C GLY A 43 23.63 -2.52 7.65
N LYS A 44 22.81 -3.14 8.52
CA LYS A 44 22.19 -2.50 9.69
C LYS A 44 23.18 -1.76 10.60
N ASP A 45 24.41 -2.27 10.75
CA ASP A 45 25.42 -1.67 11.62
C ASP A 45 25.88 -0.30 11.11
N LYS A 46 25.90 -0.11 9.79
CA LYS A 46 26.22 1.17 9.17
C LYS A 46 25.01 2.11 9.11
N LEU A 47 23.81 1.56 8.93
CA LEU A 47 22.57 2.34 8.93
C LEU A 47 22.24 2.89 10.32
N GLY A 48 22.51 2.12 11.38
CA GLY A 48 22.00 2.40 12.73
C GLY A 48 20.51 2.09 12.91
N PHE A 49 19.89 1.44 11.93
CA PHE A 49 18.46 1.08 11.90
C PHE A 49 18.28 -0.33 11.34
N PRO A 50 17.14 -1.00 11.64
CA PRO A 50 16.83 -2.32 11.09
C PRO A 50 16.79 -2.39 9.55
N GLY A 51 16.58 -1.26 8.87
CA GLY A 51 16.62 -1.20 7.41
C GLY A 51 16.49 0.21 6.84
N PRO A 52 16.56 0.35 5.50
CA PRO A 52 16.65 1.65 4.84
C PRO A 52 15.45 2.56 5.07
N ALA A 53 14.23 2.02 5.21
CA ALA A 53 13.04 2.83 5.45
C ALA A 53 13.06 3.52 6.82
N GLY A 54 13.52 2.81 7.87
CA GLY A 54 13.72 3.40 9.20
C GLY A 54 14.78 4.50 9.15
N TRP A 55 15.91 4.21 8.49
CA TRP A 55 16.99 5.18 8.29
C TRP A 55 16.54 6.44 7.54
N LEU A 56 15.81 6.30 6.42
CA LEU A 56 15.26 7.44 5.66
C LEU A 56 14.33 8.29 6.52
N THR A 57 13.44 7.66 7.29
CA THR A 57 12.49 8.36 8.16
C THR A 57 13.21 9.19 9.22
N SER A 58 14.31 8.68 9.78
CA SER A 58 15.03 9.34 10.86
C SER A 58 16.09 10.36 10.40
N THR A 59 16.46 10.35 9.12
CA THR A 59 17.54 11.21 8.57
C THR A 59 17.05 12.23 7.55
N THR A 60 15.77 12.20 7.20
CA THR A 60 15.14 13.11 6.23
C THR A 60 13.80 13.63 6.77
N LEU A 61 13.13 14.48 5.99
CA LEU A 61 11.77 14.96 6.31
C LEU A 61 10.66 14.00 5.82
N LEU A 62 11.00 12.77 5.43
CA LEU A 62 10.02 11.80 4.93
C LEU A 62 9.22 11.18 6.08
N SER A 63 7.91 11.03 5.86
CA SER A 63 7.09 10.19 6.73
C SER A 63 7.47 8.72 6.55
N ALA A 64 7.20 7.90 7.57
CA ALA A 64 7.41 6.46 7.51
C ALA A 64 6.69 5.83 6.31
N GLY A 65 5.47 6.29 5.98
CA GLY A 65 4.73 5.80 4.81
C GLY A 65 5.44 6.10 3.48
N LYS A 66 5.96 7.32 3.31
CA LYS A 66 6.70 7.69 2.09
C LYS A 66 8.04 6.97 2.00
N ALA A 67 8.76 6.80 3.11
CA ALA A 67 10.00 6.04 3.17
C ALA A 67 9.80 4.56 2.79
N ASN A 68 8.74 3.92 3.32
CA ASN A 68 8.39 2.55 2.94
C ASN A 68 8.00 2.44 1.47
N LYS A 69 7.23 3.40 0.92
CA LYS A 69 6.89 3.43 -0.51
C LYS A 69 8.13 3.54 -1.41
N ILE A 70 9.10 4.38 -1.02
CA ILE A 70 10.39 4.49 -1.73
C ILE A 70 11.15 3.16 -1.68
N LEU A 71 11.22 2.52 -0.52
CA LEU A 71 11.91 1.23 -0.38
C LEU A 71 11.22 0.11 -1.19
N ALA A 72 9.89 0.09 -1.22
CA ALA A 72 9.13 -0.87 -2.03
C ALA A 72 9.43 -0.68 -3.53
N LEU A 73 9.34 0.56 -4.04
CA LEU A 73 9.72 0.87 -5.42
C LEU A 73 11.19 0.51 -5.71
N ALA A 74 12.10 0.81 -4.78
CA ALA A 74 13.53 0.51 -4.92
C ALA A 74 13.81 -1.00 -5.02
N ARG A 75 13.01 -1.83 -4.36
CA ARG A 75 13.11 -3.30 -4.43
C ARG A 75 12.50 -3.84 -5.72
N GLY A 76 11.28 -3.42 -6.05
CA GLY A 76 10.56 -3.96 -7.20
C GLY A 76 11.16 -3.54 -8.54
N LEU A 77 11.56 -2.27 -8.70
CA LEU A 77 12.13 -1.77 -9.96
C LEU A 77 13.43 -2.49 -10.39
N LYS A 78 14.15 -3.15 -9.46
CA LYS A 78 15.32 -3.98 -9.80
C LYS A 78 14.97 -5.14 -10.73
N ASN A 79 13.75 -5.64 -10.65
CA ASN A 79 13.28 -6.79 -11.43
C ASN A 79 12.60 -6.38 -12.74
N PHE A 80 12.33 -5.08 -12.94
CA PHE A 80 11.62 -4.56 -14.12
C PHE A 80 12.35 -3.33 -14.69
N PRO A 81 13.45 -3.55 -15.44
CA PRO A 81 14.28 -2.46 -15.98
C PRO A 81 13.52 -1.51 -16.90
N ASP A 82 12.53 -1.99 -17.64
CA ASP A 82 11.69 -1.18 -18.53
C ASP A 82 10.84 -0.15 -17.76
N ILE A 83 10.28 -0.54 -16.60
CA ILE A 83 9.59 0.39 -15.69
C ILE A 83 10.61 1.35 -15.08
N ALA A 84 11.78 0.84 -14.66
CA ALA A 84 12.83 1.65 -14.04
C ALA A 84 13.36 2.73 -15.00
N ASP A 85 13.57 2.41 -16.26
CA ASP A 85 14.04 3.34 -17.29
C ASP A 85 13.05 4.48 -17.53
N ALA A 86 11.74 4.19 -17.60
CA ALA A 86 10.70 5.20 -17.74
C ALA A 86 10.63 6.15 -16.52
N VAL A 87 10.90 5.65 -15.31
CA VAL A 87 11.02 6.49 -14.11
C VAL A 87 12.31 7.32 -14.13
N ASN A 88 13.45 6.70 -14.44
CA ASN A 88 14.79 7.31 -14.40
C ASN A 88 14.97 8.41 -15.45
N THR A 89 14.26 8.32 -16.58
CA THR A 89 14.22 9.35 -17.62
C THR A 89 13.20 10.46 -17.34
N GLY A 90 12.44 10.37 -16.24
CA GLY A 90 11.48 11.39 -15.82
C GLY A 90 10.25 11.47 -16.73
N VAL A 91 9.97 10.45 -17.53
CA VAL A 91 8.79 10.42 -18.43
C VAL A 91 7.56 9.76 -17.80
N MET A 92 7.73 9.08 -16.66
CA MET A 92 6.68 8.42 -15.91
C MET A 92 6.71 8.77 -14.42
N SER A 93 5.54 9.08 -13.85
CA SER A 93 5.40 9.40 -12.43
C SER A 93 5.60 8.16 -11.54
N LEU A 94 6.01 8.37 -10.29
CA LEU A 94 6.17 7.27 -9.32
C LEU A 94 4.85 6.57 -8.97
N ASP A 95 3.73 7.27 -9.07
CA ASP A 95 2.41 6.69 -8.81
C ASP A 95 1.97 5.77 -9.93
N HIS A 96 2.27 6.12 -11.19
CA HIS A 96 2.07 5.20 -12.31
C HIS A 96 3.02 4.01 -12.24
N ALA A 97 4.31 4.25 -11.92
CA ALA A 97 5.29 3.18 -11.75
C ALA A 97 4.84 2.16 -10.69
N ALA A 98 4.31 2.63 -9.55
CA ALA A 98 3.80 1.76 -8.50
C ALA A 98 2.63 0.87 -8.98
N LEU A 99 1.71 1.41 -9.79
CA LEU A 99 0.58 0.64 -10.33
C LEU A 99 1.03 -0.43 -11.34
N ILE A 100 2.00 -0.08 -12.20
CA ILE A 100 2.52 -1.02 -13.20
C ILE A 100 3.38 -2.10 -12.54
N LEU A 101 4.16 -1.72 -11.53
CA LEU A 101 4.97 -2.64 -10.75
C LEU A 101 4.09 -3.66 -10.02
N ASP A 102 3.01 -3.21 -9.37
CA ASP A 102 2.02 -4.09 -8.72
C ASP A 102 1.45 -5.12 -9.70
N PHE A 103 1.02 -4.67 -10.89
CA PHE A 103 0.59 -5.56 -11.97
C PHE A 103 1.68 -6.53 -12.44
N ALA A 104 2.94 -6.08 -12.51
CA ALA A 104 4.05 -6.90 -12.99
C ALA A 104 4.51 -7.95 -11.97
N GLU A 105 4.44 -7.63 -10.67
CA GLU A 105 4.73 -8.55 -9.56
C GLU A 105 3.59 -9.54 -9.33
N THR A 106 2.35 -9.12 -9.57
CA THR A 106 1.14 -9.93 -9.38
C THR A 106 0.26 -9.97 -10.63
N PRO A 107 0.78 -10.51 -11.76
CA PRO A 107 0.00 -10.57 -12.99
C PRO A 107 -1.22 -11.47 -12.80
N PRO A 108 -2.33 -11.21 -13.52
CA PRO A 108 -3.50 -12.06 -13.49
C PRO A 108 -3.15 -13.53 -13.76
N LYS A 109 -3.74 -14.44 -12.99
CA LYS A 109 -3.36 -15.86 -12.90
C LYS A 109 -3.30 -16.54 -14.26
N ASP A 110 -4.29 -16.27 -15.11
CA ASP A 110 -4.47 -16.92 -16.40
C ASP A 110 -3.92 -16.08 -17.57
N LEU A 111 -3.19 -14.98 -17.28
CA LEU A 111 -2.50 -14.19 -18.30
C LEU A 111 -1.22 -14.92 -18.75
N PRO A 112 -1.11 -15.33 -20.04
CA PRO A 112 0.08 -16.00 -20.56
C PRO A 112 1.32 -15.09 -20.48
N GLN A 113 2.51 -15.67 -20.37
CA GLN A 113 3.75 -14.90 -20.21
C GLN A 113 3.96 -13.84 -21.32
N GLU A 114 3.72 -14.19 -22.58
CA GLU A 114 3.78 -13.25 -23.70
C GLU A 114 2.77 -12.09 -23.53
N GLY A 115 1.56 -12.40 -23.05
CA GLY A 115 0.54 -11.42 -22.72
C GLY A 115 0.94 -10.49 -21.56
N ARG A 116 1.72 -10.97 -20.59
CA ARG A 116 2.24 -10.15 -19.47
C ARG A 116 3.19 -9.07 -19.96
N ASP A 117 4.15 -9.45 -20.81
CA ASP A 117 5.13 -8.50 -21.34
C ASP A 117 4.48 -7.48 -22.29
N MET A 118 3.54 -7.93 -23.14
CA MET A 118 2.76 -7.04 -23.99
C MET A 118 1.88 -6.07 -23.17
N ALA A 119 1.20 -6.57 -22.14
CA ALA A 119 0.39 -5.74 -21.26
C ALA A 119 1.25 -4.72 -20.51
N ARG A 120 2.40 -5.13 -19.96
CA ARG A 120 3.35 -4.23 -19.29
C ARG A 120 3.82 -3.12 -20.22
N ALA A 121 4.24 -3.47 -21.44
CA ALA A 121 4.67 -2.48 -22.44
C ALA A 121 3.54 -1.48 -22.80
N ALA A 122 2.30 -1.96 -22.95
CA ALA A 122 1.15 -1.10 -23.20
C ALA A 122 0.83 -0.18 -22.02
N LEU A 123 0.93 -0.69 -20.79
CA LEU A 123 0.72 0.10 -19.57
C LEU A 123 1.82 1.17 -19.39
N ILE A 124 3.09 0.84 -19.64
CA ILE A 124 4.20 1.81 -19.64
C ILE A 124 3.93 2.91 -20.66
N LYS A 125 3.54 2.54 -21.88
CA LYS A 125 3.20 3.51 -22.93
C LYS A 125 2.04 4.42 -22.50
N ALA A 126 1.00 3.88 -21.89
CA ALA A 126 -0.15 4.64 -21.40
C ALA A 126 0.19 5.56 -20.20
N ALA A 127 1.22 5.21 -19.43
CA ALA A 127 1.69 5.96 -18.28
C ALA A 127 2.75 7.03 -18.59
N THR A 128 3.21 7.11 -19.84
CA THR A 128 4.30 7.97 -20.29
C THR A 128 3.77 9.32 -20.80
N GLY A 129 4.43 10.40 -20.37
CA GLY A 129 4.18 11.76 -20.84
C GLY A 129 3.12 12.54 -20.04
N PRO A 130 2.99 13.85 -20.32
CA PRO A 130 2.17 14.76 -19.52
C PRO A 130 0.66 14.49 -19.61
N GLU A 131 0.20 13.78 -20.64
CA GLU A 131 -1.21 13.40 -20.83
C GLU A 131 -1.59 12.10 -20.13
N ALA A 132 -0.64 11.40 -19.50
CA ALA A 132 -0.94 10.19 -18.75
C ALA A 132 -1.87 10.50 -17.56
N ARG A 133 -2.84 9.62 -17.32
CA ARG A 133 -3.83 9.77 -16.24
C ARG A 133 -3.98 8.45 -15.48
N THR A 134 -4.05 8.55 -14.16
CA THR A 134 -4.16 7.39 -13.26
C THR A 134 -5.48 6.63 -13.43
N GLY A 135 -6.60 7.33 -13.70
CA GLY A 135 -7.92 6.70 -13.85
C GLY A 135 -7.97 5.70 -15.01
N PRO A 136 -7.67 6.12 -16.25
CA PRO A 136 -7.56 5.21 -17.39
C PRO A 136 -6.55 4.08 -17.20
N LEU A 137 -5.40 4.35 -16.58
CA LEU A 137 -4.39 3.33 -16.28
C LEU A 137 -4.95 2.24 -15.35
N ARG A 138 -5.60 2.63 -14.23
CA ARG A 138 -6.27 1.69 -13.32
C ARG A 138 -7.35 0.90 -14.04
N ALA A 139 -8.19 1.56 -14.84
CA ALA A 139 -9.23 0.89 -15.61
C ALA A 139 -8.67 -0.14 -16.60
N ALA A 140 -7.51 0.14 -17.20
CA ALA A 140 -6.82 -0.82 -18.08
C ALA A 140 -6.31 -2.04 -17.30
N ILE A 141 -5.68 -1.82 -16.14
CA ILE A 141 -5.23 -2.90 -15.24
C ILE A 141 -6.44 -3.73 -14.78
N THR A 142 -7.51 -3.10 -14.31
CA THR A 142 -8.74 -3.80 -13.90
C THR A 142 -9.31 -4.64 -15.04
N ARG A 143 -9.39 -4.13 -16.27
CA ARG A 143 -9.86 -4.93 -17.42
C ARG A 143 -8.98 -6.15 -17.71
N LEU A 144 -7.67 -6.02 -17.57
CA LEU A 144 -6.74 -7.15 -17.71
C LEU A 144 -6.97 -8.17 -16.59
N SER A 145 -7.11 -7.70 -15.35
CA SER A 145 -7.41 -8.57 -14.20
C SER A 145 -8.79 -9.22 -14.28
N ASP A 146 -9.80 -8.56 -14.82
CA ASP A 146 -11.14 -9.15 -14.98
C ASP A 146 -11.16 -10.19 -16.10
N HIS A 147 -10.38 -9.98 -17.16
CA HIS A 147 -10.34 -10.88 -18.32
C HIS A 147 -9.45 -12.11 -18.09
N TYR A 148 -8.32 -11.93 -17.39
CA TYR A 148 -7.30 -12.97 -17.19
C TYR A 148 -7.12 -13.35 -15.71
N GLY A 149 -7.95 -12.81 -14.82
CA GLY A 149 -7.98 -13.19 -13.41
C GLY A 149 -8.63 -14.55 -13.23
N SER A 150 -8.72 -14.99 -11.98
CA SER A 150 -9.47 -16.21 -11.69
C SER A 150 -10.92 -16.02 -12.15
N ASN A 151 -11.53 -17.02 -12.79
CA ASN A 151 -12.97 -17.01 -13.13
C ASN A 151 -13.88 -17.00 -11.88
N LYS A 152 -13.31 -16.87 -10.67
CA LYS A 152 -14.08 -16.71 -9.45
C LYS A 152 -14.57 -15.27 -9.36
N PRO A 153 -15.84 -15.05 -9.02
CA PRO A 153 -16.31 -13.72 -8.64
C PRO A 153 -15.41 -13.14 -7.54
N PRO A 154 -15.12 -11.82 -7.53
CA PRO A 154 -14.32 -11.18 -6.48
C PRO A 154 -14.74 -11.53 -5.05
N ALA A 155 -16.04 -11.72 -4.83
CA ALA A 155 -16.62 -12.11 -3.55
C ALA A 155 -16.26 -13.54 -3.11
N GLU A 156 -15.86 -14.41 -4.02
CA GLU A 156 -15.53 -15.81 -3.77
C GLU A 156 -14.02 -16.08 -3.86
N ASP A 157 -13.23 -15.07 -4.24
CA ASP A 157 -11.80 -15.22 -4.46
C ASP A 157 -11.01 -15.10 -3.16
N THR A 158 -10.86 -16.23 -2.46
CA THR A 158 -10.07 -16.35 -1.24
C THR A 158 -8.60 -16.02 -1.42
N ASP A 159 -8.07 -16.06 -2.65
CA ASP A 159 -6.67 -15.76 -2.93
C ASP A 159 -6.38 -14.25 -2.72
N ARG A 160 -7.42 -13.42 -2.66
CA ARG A 160 -7.35 -11.98 -2.36
C ARG A 160 -7.44 -11.63 -0.87
N ASN A 161 -7.58 -12.62 0.01
CA ASN A 161 -7.74 -12.37 1.44
C ASN A 161 -6.44 -11.84 2.04
N GLU A 162 -6.50 -10.63 2.60
CA GLU A 162 -5.37 -9.98 3.25
C GLU A 162 -5.78 -9.37 4.60
N LEU A 163 -4.90 -9.46 5.61
CA LEU A 163 -5.07 -8.78 6.90
C LEU A 163 -3.75 -8.15 7.33
N PHE A 164 -3.72 -6.83 7.36
CA PHE A 164 -2.60 -6.03 7.84
C PHE A 164 -2.86 -5.60 9.29
N ALA A 165 -1.88 -5.85 10.15
CA ALA A 165 -1.87 -5.45 11.55
C ALA A 165 -0.58 -4.69 11.87
N SER A 166 -0.69 -3.45 12.32
CA SER A 166 0.49 -2.60 12.60
C SER A 166 0.31 -1.79 13.87
N LYS A 167 1.34 -1.79 14.73
CA LYS A 167 1.38 -0.94 15.93
C LYS A 167 1.64 0.51 15.53
N THR A 168 0.82 1.43 16.04
CA THR A 168 1.00 2.88 15.89
C THR A 168 1.98 3.41 16.94
N LEU A 169 2.43 4.65 16.78
CA LEU A 169 3.41 5.29 17.68
C LEU A 169 2.95 5.37 19.15
N ASN A 170 1.63 5.39 19.41
CA ASN A 170 1.07 5.38 20.77
C ASN A 170 0.72 3.97 21.27
N GLY A 171 1.29 2.92 20.68
CA GLY A 171 1.09 1.53 21.10
C GLY A 171 -0.29 0.94 20.73
N ARG A 172 -1.13 1.68 20.00
CA ARG A 172 -2.41 1.15 19.50
C ARG A 172 -2.17 0.25 18.30
N LEU A 173 -3.14 -0.62 18.01
CA LEU A 173 -3.13 -1.45 16.81
C LEU A 173 -4.03 -0.83 15.74
N ALA A 174 -3.51 -0.67 14.53
CA ALA A 174 -4.29 -0.39 13.33
C ALA A 174 -4.45 -1.70 12.54
N LEU A 175 -5.69 -2.02 12.18
CA LEU A 175 -6.06 -3.19 11.38
C LEU A 175 -6.67 -2.74 10.05
N LYS A 176 -6.30 -3.39 8.96
CA LYS A 176 -6.93 -3.26 7.64
C LYS A 176 -7.02 -4.65 7.01
N GLY A 177 -8.21 -5.05 6.57
CA GLY A 177 -8.39 -6.33 5.88
C GLY A 177 -9.26 -6.21 4.64
N ASP A 178 -9.03 -7.12 3.69
CA ASP A 178 -9.87 -7.42 2.53
C ASP A 178 -10.14 -8.93 2.57
N PHE A 179 -11.41 -9.33 2.47
CA PHE A 179 -11.82 -10.71 2.68
C PHE A 179 -12.92 -11.09 1.69
N ASP A 180 -12.93 -12.36 1.29
CA ASP A 180 -14.03 -12.99 0.58
C ASP A 180 -15.34 -12.86 1.38
N ALA A 181 -16.46 -12.96 0.68
CA ALA A 181 -17.79 -12.75 1.24
C ALA A 181 -18.12 -13.73 2.37
N VAL A 182 -17.63 -14.98 2.30
CA VAL A 182 -17.87 -15.97 3.36
C VAL A 182 -17.11 -15.60 4.62
N THR A 183 -15.83 -15.22 4.50
CA THR A 183 -15.01 -14.78 5.65
C THR A 183 -15.50 -13.46 6.24
N GLY A 184 -15.87 -12.50 5.38
CA GLY A 184 -16.49 -11.24 5.79
C GLY A 184 -17.80 -11.46 6.55
N GLU A 185 -18.69 -12.32 6.03
CA GLU A 185 -19.97 -12.61 6.66
C GLU A 185 -19.80 -13.33 8.01
N LYS A 186 -18.81 -14.23 8.14
CA LYS A 186 -18.47 -14.84 9.44
C LYS A 186 -18.10 -13.77 10.48
N LEU A 187 -17.27 -12.80 10.11
CA LEU A 187 -16.89 -11.72 11.01
C LEU A 187 -18.09 -10.85 11.39
N LEU A 188 -18.90 -10.46 10.41
CA LEU A 188 -20.10 -9.65 10.66
C LEU A 188 -21.11 -10.38 11.54
N THR A 189 -21.34 -11.67 11.27
CA THR A 189 -22.23 -12.54 12.07
C THR A 189 -21.73 -12.67 13.51
N ALA A 190 -20.44 -12.90 13.71
CA ALA A 190 -19.85 -13.01 15.05
C ALA A 190 -19.95 -11.69 15.84
N LEU A 191 -19.80 -10.55 15.17
CA LEU A 191 -19.89 -9.23 15.80
C LEU A 191 -21.34 -8.83 16.11
N SER A 192 -22.29 -9.17 15.23
CA SER A 192 -23.67 -8.70 15.27
C SER A 192 -24.30 -8.73 16.68
N PRO A 193 -24.37 -9.88 17.39
CA PRO A 193 -25.02 -9.95 18.71
C PRO A 193 -24.26 -9.16 19.79
N LEU A 194 -22.95 -8.97 19.64
CA LEU A 194 -22.12 -8.26 20.60
C LEU A 194 -22.17 -6.74 20.41
N THR A 195 -22.65 -6.29 19.25
CA THR A 195 -22.72 -4.87 18.89
C THR A 195 -24.03 -4.20 19.26
N GLU A 196 -25.05 -4.92 19.73
CA GLU A 196 -26.34 -4.32 20.10
C GLU A 196 -26.18 -3.18 21.13
N PRO A 197 -26.94 -2.07 21.01
CA PRO A 197 -26.95 -1.03 22.03
C PRO A 197 -27.42 -1.61 23.36
N ARG A 198 -26.72 -1.28 24.44
CA ARG A 198 -27.06 -1.67 25.81
C ARG A 198 -27.52 -0.42 26.58
N PRO A 199 -28.82 -0.05 26.51
CA PRO A 199 -29.35 1.05 27.30
C PRO A 199 -29.25 0.73 28.79
N ALA A 200 -29.16 1.77 29.62
CA ALA A 200 -29.20 1.61 31.07
C ALA A 200 -30.61 1.23 31.54
N VAL A 201 -30.72 0.74 32.79
CA VAL A 201 -31.98 0.29 33.38
C VAL A 201 -33.02 1.42 33.45
N ASP A 202 -32.57 2.67 33.55
CA ASP A 202 -33.41 3.87 33.54
C ASP A 202 -33.85 4.30 32.12
N GLY A 203 -33.50 3.53 31.09
CA GLY A 203 -33.80 3.82 29.69
C GLY A 203 -32.83 4.76 29.00
N THR A 204 -31.77 5.21 29.68
CA THR A 204 -30.73 6.04 29.05
C THR A 204 -30.09 5.29 27.88
N PRO A 205 -30.04 5.89 26.67
CA PRO A 205 -29.44 5.24 25.51
C PRO A 205 -27.97 4.87 25.73
N ASP A 206 -27.51 3.80 25.09
CA ASP A 206 -26.11 3.39 25.13
C ASP A 206 -25.20 4.53 24.62
N PRO A 207 -24.28 5.07 25.44
CA PRO A 207 -23.42 6.18 25.05
C PRO A 207 -22.33 5.78 24.05
N ARG A 208 -22.12 4.48 23.81
CA ARG A 208 -21.08 3.99 22.90
C ARG A 208 -21.50 4.15 21.44
N SER A 209 -20.66 4.82 20.65
CA SER A 209 -20.84 4.91 19.21
C SER A 209 -20.86 3.51 18.55
N PRO A 210 -21.48 3.35 17.37
CA PRO A 210 -21.44 2.08 16.63
C PRO A 210 -20.01 1.55 16.42
N ALA A 211 -19.06 2.45 16.13
CA ALA A 211 -17.65 2.11 15.97
C ALA A 211 -17.02 1.60 17.28
N LYS A 212 -17.32 2.23 18.42
CA LYS A 212 -16.87 1.79 19.75
C LYS A 212 -17.45 0.41 20.09
N ARG A 213 -18.76 0.20 19.86
CA ARG A 213 -19.42 -1.10 20.07
C ARG A 213 -18.80 -2.21 19.24
N ARG A 214 -18.50 -1.96 17.96
CA ARG A 214 -17.78 -2.92 17.09
C ARG A 214 -16.37 -3.23 17.60
N ALA A 215 -15.62 -2.23 18.04
CA ALA A 215 -14.29 -2.46 18.61
C ALA A 215 -14.33 -3.28 19.91
N ASP A 216 -15.28 -2.99 20.80
CA ASP A 216 -15.47 -3.73 22.05
C ASP A 216 -15.96 -5.17 21.79
N ALA A 217 -16.81 -5.37 20.77
CA ALA A 217 -17.26 -6.68 20.31
C ALA A 217 -16.10 -7.50 19.75
N PHE A 218 -15.23 -6.88 18.95
CA PHE A 218 -14.03 -7.54 18.44
C PHE A 218 -13.10 -8.02 19.57
N GLY A 219 -12.90 -7.20 20.61
CA GLY A 219 -12.17 -7.61 21.81
C GLY A 219 -12.78 -8.82 22.51
N GLN A 220 -14.10 -8.83 22.70
CA GLN A 220 -14.82 -9.97 23.29
C GLN A 220 -14.67 -11.27 22.47
N ILE A 221 -14.65 -11.20 21.14
CA ILE A 221 -14.39 -12.36 20.29
C ILE A 221 -12.97 -12.90 20.51
N LEU A 222 -11.98 -12.01 20.60
CA LEU A 222 -10.60 -12.40 20.89
C LEU A 222 -10.48 -13.04 22.27
N ASP A 223 -11.09 -12.46 23.30
CA ASP A 223 -11.11 -13.03 24.66
C ASP A 223 -11.78 -14.41 24.68
N HIS A 224 -12.88 -14.58 23.95
CA HIS A 224 -13.55 -15.87 23.83
C HIS A 224 -12.67 -16.92 23.13
N TYR A 225 -12.02 -16.55 22.03
CA TYR A 225 -11.08 -17.42 21.34
C TYR A 225 -9.89 -17.80 22.23
N LEU A 226 -9.30 -16.84 22.95
CA LEU A 226 -8.17 -17.07 23.85
C LEU A 226 -8.55 -17.85 25.12
N SER A 227 -9.82 -17.82 25.54
CA SER A 227 -10.31 -18.64 26.66
C SER A 227 -10.72 -20.06 26.23
N SER A 228 -10.87 -20.32 24.94
CA SER A 228 -11.22 -21.65 24.43
C SER A 228 -10.10 -22.68 24.68
N SER A 229 -10.51 -23.91 25.00
CA SER A 229 -9.58 -25.01 25.30
C SER A 229 -8.99 -25.66 24.04
N ASP A 230 -9.66 -25.53 22.89
CA ASP A 230 -9.35 -26.19 21.62
C ASP A 230 -8.65 -25.26 20.62
N ARG A 231 -7.62 -24.55 21.10
CA ARG A 231 -6.83 -23.62 20.29
C ARG A 231 -5.42 -24.15 20.04
N PRO A 232 -4.82 -23.88 18.86
CA PRO A 232 -3.45 -24.28 18.56
C PRO A 232 -2.46 -23.76 19.61
N THR A 233 -1.48 -24.60 19.98
CA THR A 233 -0.37 -24.24 20.85
C THR A 233 0.80 -23.69 20.04
N GLU A 234 1.50 -22.70 20.58
CA GLU A 234 2.75 -22.19 20.02
C GLU A 234 3.91 -22.67 20.92
N GLY A 235 4.83 -23.47 20.38
CA GLY A 235 5.96 -24.00 21.17
C GLY A 235 5.61 -24.96 22.31
N GLY A 236 4.37 -25.50 22.34
CA GLY A 236 3.88 -26.40 23.40
C GLY A 236 3.04 -25.71 24.48
N ASP A 237 3.02 -24.37 24.50
CA ASP A 237 2.23 -23.58 25.44
C ASP A 237 1.07 -22.87 24.74
N LYS A 238 0.04 -22.52 25.53
CA LYS A 238 -1.08 -21.71 25.04
C LYS A 238 -0.64 -20.25 24.92
N PRO A 239 -0.80 -19.60 23.75
CA PRO A 239 -0.49 -18.19 23.59
C PRO A 239 -1.25 -17.34 24.63
N HIS A 240 -0.53 -16.51 25.37
CA HIS A 240 -1.09 -15.60 26.36
C HIS A 240 -0.71 -14.17 26.04
N VAL A 241 -1.55 -13.23 26.47
CA VAL A 241 -1.27 -11.80 26.34
C VAL A 241 -0.29 -11.44 27.46
N ASN A 242 0.81 -10.76 27.10
CA ASN A 242 1.79 -10.22 28.05
C ASN A 242 1.31 -8.91 28.69
#